data_AF-A0A7C6FHB1-F1
#
_entry.id   AF-A0A7C6FHB1-F1
#
_cell.length_a   1.000
_cell.length_b   1.000
_cell.length_c   1.000
_cell.angle_alpha   90.00
_cell.angle_beta   90.00
_cell.angle_gamma   90.00
#
_symmetry.space_group_name_H-M   'P 1'
#
loop_
_entity.id
_entity.type
_entity.pdbx_description
1 polymer ?
#
loop_
_entity_poly.entity_id
_entity_poly.type
_entity_poly.pdbx_seq_one_letter_code
_entity_poly.pdbx_strand_id
1 'polypeptide(L)' 'MANHLHKRDLPDGLDLGSIVAIDTETMGLNPHRDRLCVVQLSSGDGDAHIVQIEKGQTEAPNLTR' A
#
# COMPACT_ATOMS: atom_id res chain seq x y z
N MET A 1 -5.56 4.37 -16.33
CA MET A 1 -5.88 3.11 -15.64
C MET A 1 -4.77 2.11 -15.83
N ALA A 2 -3.75 2.27 -15.00
CA ALA A 2 -2.64 1.35 -14.80
C ALA A 2 -2.53 0.98 -13.32
N ASN A 3 -2.04 -0.22 -13.06
CA ASN A 3 -1.71 -0.68 -11.72
C ASN A 3 -0.18 -0.69 -11.57
N HIS A 4 0.34 0.12 -10.65
CA HIS A 4 1.76 0.21 -10.34
C HIS A 4 2.07 -0.67 -9.13
N LEU A 5 2.72 -1.81 -9.36
CA LEU A 5 3.14 -2.71 -8.28
C LEU A 5 4.50 -2.29 -7.72
N HIS A 6 4.55 -2.08 -6.41
CA HIS A 6 5.75 -1.80 -5.64
C HIS A 6 5.98 -2.91 -4.61
N LYS A 7 7.24 -3.26 -4.35
CA LYS A 7 7.60 -4.22 -3.32
C LYS A 7 8.10 -3.50 -2.08
N ARG A 8 7.58 -3.90 -0.93
CA ARG A 8 7.90 -3.40 0.41
C ARG A 8 7.46 -1.95 0.67
N ASP A 9 7.62 -1.02 -0.26
CA ASP A 9 7.30 0.40 0.01
C ASP A 9 6.85 1.15 -1.25
N LEU A 10 6.37 2.37 -1.08
CA LEU A 10 6.16 3.33 -2.17
C LEU A 10 7.52 3.91 -2.65
N PRO A 11 7.60 4.38 -3.91
CA PRO A 11 8.81 5.05 -4.40
C PRO A 11 8.99 6.43 -3.75
N ASP A 12 10.24 6.88 -3.65
CA ASP A 12 10.56 8.21 -3.14
C ASP A 12 9.94 9.30 -4.03
N GLY A 13 9.37 10.32 -3.39
CA GLY A 13 8.83 11.50 -4.07
C GLY A 13 7.48 11.29 -4.77
N LEU A 14 6.81 10.16 -4.57
CA LEU A 14 5.43 9.97 -5.02
C LEU A 14 4.50 10.96 -4.31
N ASP A 15 3.73 11.72 -5.07
CA ASP A 15 2.70 12.62 -4.58
C ASP A 15 1.32 12.11 -5.00
N LEU A 16 0.49 11.75 -4.02
CA LEU A 16 -0.89 11.32 -4.23
C LEU A 16 -1.90 12.46 -3.98
N GLY A 17 -1.41 13.66 -3.67
CA GLY A 17 -2.22 14.81 -3.31
C GLY A 17 -2.77 14.75 -1.89
N SER A 18 -3.70 15.65 -1.58
CA SER A 18 -4.26 15.81 -0.22
C SER A 18 -5.38 14.82 0.12
N ILE A 19 -5.90 14.09 -0.86
CA ILE A 19 -7.00 13.13 -0.70
C ILE A 19 -6.57 11.84 -1.37
N VAL A 20 -6.60 10.75 -0.60
CA VAL A 20 -6.14 9.44 -1.06
C VAL A 20 -7.22 8.40 -0.77
N ALA A 21 -7.64 7.67 -1.80
CA ALA A 21 -8.41 6.46 -1.63
C ALA A 21 -7.47 5.33 -1.20
N ILE A 22 -7.85 4.56 -0.18
CA ILE A 22 -7.01 3.51 0.39
C ILE A 22 -7.81 2.25 0.71
N ASP A 23 -7.18 1.10 0.51
CA ASP A 23 -7.64 -0.20 1.02
C ASP A 23 -6.43 -1.08 1.40
N THR A 24 -6.70 -2.19 2.09
CA THR A 24 -5.68 -3.17 2.48
C THR A 24 -6.18 -4.60 2.33
N GLU A 25 -5.27 -5.51 1.94
CA GLU A 25 -5.53 -6.96 1.98
C GLU A 25 -4.70 -7.64 3.07
N THR A 26 -5.34 -8.57 3.77
CA THR A 26 -4.72 -9.38 4.84
C THR A 26 -4.93 -10.86 4.57
N MET A 27 -4.17 -11.73 5.25
CA MET A 27 -4.38 -13.19 5.15
C MET A 27 -5.74 -13.67 5.71
N GLY A 28 -6.48 -12.78 6.38
CA GLY A 28 -7.73 -13.07 7.07
C GLY A 28 -8.10 -11.94 8.03
N LEU A 29 -9.28 -12.02 8.63
CA LEU A 29 -9.88 -10.92 9.39
C LEU A 29 -9.41 -10.83 10.85
N ASN A 30 -8.41 -11.60 11.29
CA ASN A 30 -7.86 -11.51 12.64
C ASN A 30 -6.48 -10.81 12.62
N PRO A 31 -6.37 -9.50 12.89
CA PRO A 31 -5.12 -8.74 12.71
C PRO A 31 -3.95 -9.21 13.58
N HIS A 32 -4.22 -9.86 14.71
CA HIS A 32 -3.15 -10.39 15.57
C HIS A 32 -2.52 -11.68 15.03
N ARG A 33 -3.22 -12.39 14.14
CA ARG A 33 -2.77 -13.64 13.50
C ARG A 33 -2.42 -13.42 12.03
N ASP A 34 -3.23 -12.63 11.34
CA ASP A 34 -3.26 -12.49 9.90
C ASP A 34 -2.53 -11.21 9.51
N ARG A 35 -1.35 -11.38 8.92
CA ARG A 35 -0.51 -10.26 8.51
C ARG A 35 -1.18 -9.42 7.42
N LEU A 36 -0.76 -8.16 7.36
CA LEU A 36 -0.90 -7.30 6.19
C LEU A 36 -0.14 -7.90 5.00
N CYS A 37 -0.80 -7.93 3.83
CA CYS A 37 -0.26 -8.49 2.60
C CYS A 37 -0.09 -7.41 1.53
N VAL A 38 -1.09 -6.55 1.37
CA VAL A 38 -1.12 -5.53 0.33
C VAL A 38 -1.74 -4.25 0.87
N VAL A 39 -1.24 -3.11 0.42
CA VAL A 39 -1.90 -1.81 0.56
C VAL A 39 -2.11 -1.22 -0.82
N GLN A 40 -3.31 -0.72 -1.11
CA GLN A 40 -3.65 -0.11 -2.39
C GLN A 40 -4.01 1.36 -2.17
N LEU A 41 -3.44 2.26 -2.97
CA LEU A 41 -3.68 3.69 -2.90
C LEU A 41 -4.01 4.28 -4.28
N SER A 42 -4.87 5.29 -4.32
CA SER A 42 -5.15 6.06 -5.54
C SER A 42 -5.44 7.53 -5.21
N SER A 43 -4.97 8.43 -6.07
CA SER A 43 -5.28 9.87 -6.07
C SER A 43 -6.63 10.18 -6.74
N GLY A 44 -7.34 9.17 -7.26
CA GLY A 44 -8.59 9.34 -7.99
C GLY A 44 -8.42 9.70 -9.47
N ASP A 45 -7.18 9.67 -9.99
CA ASP A 45 -6.86 9.87 -11.41
C ASP A 45 -7.11 8.64 -12.30
N GLY A 46 -7.52 7.53 -11.69
CA GLY A 46 -7.80 6.26 -12.35
C GLY A 46 -6.63 5.28 -12.35
N ASP A 47 -5.48 5.64 -11.76
CA ASP A 47 -4.36 4.74 -11.53
C ASP A 47 -4.30 4.28 -10.06
N ALA A 48 -3.68 3.11 -9.83
CA ALA A 48 -3.54 2.53 -8.50
C ALA A 48 -2.09 2.19 -8.20
N HIS A 49 -1.65 2.54 -7.00
CA HIS A 49 -0.35 2.17 -6.42
C HIS A 49 -0.57 1.01 -5.45
N ILE A 50 0.02 -0.15 -5.75
CA ILE A 50 -0.17 -1.39 -5.01
C ILE A 50 1.16 -1.73 -4.34
N VAL A 51 1.20 -1.69 -3.01
CA VAL A 51 2.38 -2.03 -2.22
C VAL A 51 2.24 -3.44 -1.69
N GLN A 52 3.10 -4.35 -2.15
CA GLN A 52 3.21 -5.70 -1.60
C GLN A 52 4.05 -5.67 -0.32
N ILE A 53 3.43 -6.01 0.81
CA ILE A 53 4.09 -6.09 2.12
C ILE A 53 4.66 -7.50 2.32
N GLU A 54 5.96 -7.58 2.55
CA GLU A 54 6.66 -8.85 2.74
C GLU A 54 6.42 -9.45 4.12
N LYS A 55 6.51 -10.77 4.23
CA LYS A 55 6.36 -11.45 5.52
C LYS A 55 7.46 -11.00 6.49
N GLY A 56 7.06 -10.52 7.67
CA GLY A 56 7.97 -10.04 8.71
C GLY A 56 8.49 -8.61 8.49
N GLN A 57 8.02 -7.91 7.46
CA GLN A 57 8.31 -6.51 7.29
C GLN A 57 7.61 -5.68 8.36
N THR A 58 8.34 -4.76 8.98
CA THR A 58 7.86 -3.91 10.07
C THR A 58 7.89 -2.42 9.72
N GLU A 59 8.42 -2.06 8.54
CA GLU A 59 8.61 -0.68 8.11
C GLU A 59 8.33 -0.50 6.61
N ALA A 60 7.77 0.65 6.25
CA ALA A 60 7.57 1.13 4.89
C ALA A 60 7.67 2.68 4.93
N PRO A 61 8.89 3.23 5.00
CA PRO A 61 9.11 4.66 5.27
C PRO A 61 8.41 5.66 4.37
N ASN A 62 8.05 5.31 3.13
CA ASN A 62 7.30 6.19 2.23
C ASN A 62 5.78 6.05 2.43
N LEU A 63 5.31 4.87 2.80
CA LEU A 63 3.91 4.61 3.09
C LEU A 63 3.44 5.18 4.44
N THR A 64 4.33 5.30 5.43
CA THR A 64 4.01 5.76 6.79
C THR A 64 4.36 7.24 7.04
N ARG A 65 4.42 8.08 6.01
CA ARG A 65 4.71 9.51 6.13
C ARG A 65 3.50 10.34 6.50
#